data_AF-A0AA40NLT0-F1
#
_entry.id   AF-A0AA40NLT0-F1
#
_cell.length_a   1.000
_cell.length_b   1.000
_cell.length_c   1.000
_cell.angle_alpha   90.00
_cell.angle_beta   90.00
_cell.angle_gamma   90.00
#
_symmetry.space_group_name_H-M   'P 1'
#
loop_
_entity.id
_entity.type
_entity.pdbx_description
1 polymer ?
#
loop_
_entity_poly.entity_id
_entity_poly.type
_entity_poly.pdbx_seq_one_letter_code
_entity_poly.pdbx_strand_id
1 'polypeptide(L)'
;MYHVDNSTGIPVMPQPSPVTSETELFFTEGGNGVPPTYPGPDWFNAIQSELLNIIRTAGLDPDKMDNTQILVALKKLFLSRSNPFGDIKADGPAAIATALSNLHLEELPNFAKYGAPMIGELIEWPSDKMPNEIYPDMKMEFIPYIGQSFDPVKYPLLATLHPNLHLPVDMRANVVRGWDWG
;
A
#
# COMPACT_ATOMS: atom_id res chain seq x y z
N MET A 1 -7.77 22.65 20.63
CA MET A 1 -8.86 21.90 21.30
C MET A 1 -8.39 21.42 22.66
N TYR A 2 -9.02 21.89 23.71
CA TYR A 2 -8.76 21.47 25.08
C TYR A 2 -10.09 21.27 25.80
N HIS A 3 -10.10 20.54 26.91
CA HIS A 3 -11.32 20.46 27.72
C HIS A 3 -11.65 21.83 28.34
N VAL A 4 -12.89 22.02 28.80
CA VAL A 4 -13.26 23.19 29.60
C VAL A 4 -12.28 23.35 30.76
N ASP A 5 -11.52 24.44 30.72
CA ASP A 5 -10.49 24.78 31.70
C ASP A 5 -10.79 26.17 32.28
N ASN A 6 -11.78 26.21 33.17
CA ASN A 6 -12.22 27.38 33.92
C ASN A 6 -12.83 26.96 35.27
N SER A 7 -13.15 27.93 36.14
CA SER A 7 -13.66 27.70 37.50
C SER A 7 -15.07 27.07 37.58
N THR A 8 -15.76 26.91 36.45
CA THR A 8 -17.10 26.33 36.38
C THR A 8 -17.11 24.87 35.92
N GLY A 9 -15.95 24.36 35.47
CA GLY A 9 -15.80 22.96 35.08
C GLY A 9 -15.88 22.01 36.27
N ILE A 10 -16.36 20.79 36.02
CA ILE A 10 -16.40 19.70 36.99
C ILE A 10 -15.48 18.55 36.54
N PRO A 11 -14.80 17.85 37.47
CA PRO A 11 -13.73 16.91 37.14
C PRO A 11 -14.20 15.55 36.60
N VAL A 12 -15.49 15.25 36.73
CA VAL A 12 -16.10 14.00 36.27
C VAL A 12 -17.22 14.36 35.30
N MET A 13 -17.20 13.78 34.11
CA MET A 13 -18.27 13.98 33.13
C MET A 13 -19.60 13.46 33.70
N PRO A 14 -20.67 14.28 33.72
CA PRO A 14 -22.00 13.81 34.08
C PRO A 14 -22.44 12.67 33.18
N GLN A 15 -23.29 11.79 33.71
CA GLN A 15 -23.97 10.80 32.87
C GLN A 15 -24.87 11.55 31.87
N PRO A 16 -24.80 11.23 30.56
CA PRO A 16 -25.71 11.81 29.57
C PRO A 16 -27.16 11.57 29.95
N SER A 17 -28.01 12.58 29.72
CA SER A 17 -29.44 12.46 29.96
C SER A 17 -30.07 11.41 29.02
N PRO A 18 -31.21 10.80 29.41
CA PRO A 18 -31.94 9.90 28.53
C PRO A 18 -32.36 10.57 27.21
N VAL A 19 -32.50 9.77 26.15
CA VAL A 19 -33.02 10.24 24.86
C VAL A 19 -34.43 10.79 25.04
N THR A 20 -34.64 12.04 24.61
CA THR A 20 -35.93 12.76 24.76
C THR A 20 -36.73 12.86 23.47
N SER A 21 -36.11 12.64 22.31
CA SER A 21 -36.75 12.68 20.99
C SER A 21 -36.31 11.50 20.15
N GLU A 22 -37.27 10.80 19.53
CA GLU A 22 -37.01 9.70 18.59
C GLU A 22 -36.77 10.20 17.16
N THR A 23 -37.03 11.48 16.89
CA THR A 23 -36.78 12.14 15.60
C THR A 23 -35.69 13.19 15.74
N GLU A 24 -34.89 13.37 14.68
CA GLU A 24 -33.86 14.41 14.61
C GLU A 24 -34.49 15.81 14.71
N LEU A 25 -33.90 16.68 15.53
CA LEU A 25 -34.31 18.07 15.74
C LEU A 25 -33.11 18.99 15.46
N PHE A 26 -33.39 20.24 15.09
CA PHE A 26 -32.37 21.23 14.73
C PHE A 26 -32.46 22.49 15.60
N PHE A 27 -31.37 23.25 15.65
CA PHE A 27 -31.33 24.54 16.34
C PHE A 27 -32.31 25.54 15.72
N THR A 28 -33.03 26.26 16.57
CA THR A 28 -33.89 27.39 16.20
C THR A 28 -33.62 28.58 17.09
N GLU A 29 -33.70 29.79 16.51
CA GLU A 29 -33.67 31.08 17.23
C GLU A 29 -34.96 31.30 18.05
N GLY A 30 -35.92 30.38 17.99
CA GLY A 30 -37.25 30.56 18.57
C GLY A 30 -38.13 31.46 17.71
N GLY A 31 -39.20 32.00 18.31
CA GLY A 31 -40.18 32.87 17.65
C GLY A 31 -41.62 32.56 18.04
N ASN A 32 -42.53 33.54 17.89
CA ASN A 32 -43.95 33.41 18.24
C ASN A 32 -44.22 32.78 19.62
N GLY A 33 -43.43 33.15 20.63
CA GLY A 33 -43.55 32.64 22.00
C GLY A 33 -42.78 31.35 22.29
N VAL A 34 -42.09 30.77 21.31
CA VAL A 34 -41.17 29.63 21.51
C VAL A 34 -39.76 30.16 21.82
N PRO A 35 -39.11 29.69 22.91
CA PRO A 35 -37.74 30.10 23.22
C PRO A 35 -36.73 29.51 22.21
N PRO A 36 -35.55 30.14 22.07
CA PRO A 36 -34.45 29.56 21.31
C PRO A 36 -34.01 28.20 21.86
N THR A 37 -33.36 27.41 21.02
CA THR A 37 -32.79 26.13 21.43
C THR A 37 -31.63 26.32 22.41
N TYR A 38 -31.65 25.56 23.51
CA TYR A 38 -30.54 25.45 24.44
C TYR A 38 -29.92 24.05 24.34
N PRO A 39 -28.74 23.89 23.71
CA PRO A 39 -28.11 22.57 23.53
C PRO A 39 -27.77 21.87 24.85
N GLY A 40 -27.44 22.62 25.89
CA GLY A 40 -27.13 22.08 27.21
C GLY A 40 -25.77 21.37 27.32
N PRO A 41 -25.40 20.96 28.56
CA PRO A 41 -24.10 20.36 28.84
C PRO A 41 -23.88 19.03 28.12
N ASP A 42 -24.92 18.23 27.89
CA ASP A 42 -24.80 16.94 27.21
C ASP A 42 -24.25 17.10 25.79
N TRP A 43 -24.81 18.05 25.03
CA TRP A 43 -24.39 18.32 23.67
C TRP A 43 -22.95 18.87 23.63
N PHE A 44 -22.62 19.84 24.48
CA PHE A 44 -21.27 20.44 24.52
C PHE A 44 -20.21 19.44 24.99
N ASN A 45 -20.50 18.61 26.00
CA ASN A 45 -19.58 17.59 26.47
C ASN A 45 -19.37 16.48 25.44
N ALA A 46 -20.40 16.12 24.67
CA ALA A 46 -20.27 15.16 23.57
C ALA A 46 -19.31 15.68 22.50
N ILE A 47 -19.55 16.87 21.94
CA ILE A 47 -18.66 17.49 20.94
C ILE A 47 -17.24 17.63 21.47
N GLN A 48 -17.08 18.12 22.71
CA GLN A 48 -15.77 18.23 23.32
C GLN A 48 -15.04 16.88 23.39
N SER A 49 -15.74 15.84 23.85
CA SER A 49 -15.17 14.51 24.03
C SER A 49 -14.78 13.89 22.69
N GLU A 50 -15.61 14.01 21.66
CA GLU A 50 -15.30 13.52 20.31
C GLU A 50 -14.05 14.19 19.75
N LEU A 51 -13.96 15.52 19.81
CA LEU A 51 -12.81 16.25 19.29
C LEU A 51 -11.52 15.93 20.07
N LEU A 52 -11.60 15.78 21.40
CA LEU A 52 -10.46 15.35 22.21
C LEU A 52 -10.06 13.90 21.93
N ASN A 53 -11.02 13.02 21.67
CA ASN A 53 -10.75 11.61 21.35
C ASN A 53 -10.04 11.46 20.01
N ILE A 54 -10.32 12.31 19.01
CA ILE A 54 -9.54 12.34 17.76
C ILE A 54 -8.05 12.58 18.05
N ILE A 55 -7.75 13.57 18.89
CA ILE A 55 -6.37 13.95 19.26
C ILE A 55 -5.67 12.81 20.02
N ARG A 56 -6.34 12.27 21.04
CA ARG A 56 -5.80 11.15 21.85
C ARG A 56 -5.61 9.87 21.05
N THR A 57 -6.54 9.55 20.14
CA THR A 57 -6.43 8.37 19.27
C THR A 57 -5.24 8.50 18.32
N ALA A 58 -4.91 9.72 17.89
CA ALA A 58 -3.68 9.98 17.13
C ALA A 58 -2.40 9.89 17.99
N GLY A 59 -2.50 9.59 19.29
CA GLY A 59 -1.38 9.56 20.23
C GLY A 59 -0.77 10.94 20.45
N LEU A 60 -1.61 11.99 20.46
CA LEU A 60 -1.23 13.34 20.82
C LEU A 60 -1.91 13.70 22.15
N ASP A 61 -1.24 14.50 22.97
CA ASP A 61 -1.83 15.07 24.16
C ASP A 61 -2.54 16.40 23.81
N PRO A 62 -3.76 16.65 24.32
CA PRO A 62 -4.40 17.93 24.15
C PRO A 62 -3.55 19.07 24.74
N ASP A 63 -3.32 20.13 23.96
CA ASP A 63 -2.59 21.33 24.39
C ASP A 63 -3.47 22.58 24.20
N LYS A 64 -3.74 23.32 25.29
CA LYS A 64 -4.56 24.54 25.24
C LYS A 64 -3.94 25.66 24.40
N MET A 65 -2.62 25.65 24.21
CA MET A 65 -1.89 26.65 23.45
C MET A 65 -1.75 26.31 21.97
N ASP A 66 -2.14 25.10 21.54
CA ASP A 66 -2.08 24.67 20.13
C ASP A 66 -3.48 24.63 19.49
N ASN A 67 -3.66 25.38 18.41
CA ASN A 67 -4.89 25.38 17.61
C ASN A 67 -4.80 24.50 16.35
N THR A 68 -3.72 23.72 16.19
CA THR A 68 -3.46 22.87 15.02
C THR A 68 -3.56 21.36 15.30
N GLN A 69 -3.54 20.95 16.56
CA GLN A 69 -3.63 19.55 17.01
C GLN A 69 -4.71 18.68 16.37
N ILE A 70 -5.92 19.18 16.07
CA ILE A 70 -6.93 18.37 15.33
C ILE A 70 -6.42 18.08 13.91
N LEU A 71 -5.90 19.08 13.21
CA LEU A 71 -5.34 18.89 11.87
C LEU A 71 -4.15 17.92 11.89
N VAL A 72 -3.26 18.04 12.89
CA VAL A 72 -2.13 17.12 13.07
C VAL A 72 -2.63 15.70 13.35
N ALA A 73 -3.65 15.55 14.20
CA ALA A 73 -4.27 14.27 14.49
C ALA A 73 -4.88 13.63 13.25
N LEU A 74 -5.69 14.36 12.47
CA LEU A 74 -6.30 13.86 11.23
C LEU A 74 -5.24 13.46 10.20
N LYS A 75 -4.18 14.26 10.05
CA LYS A 75 -3.03 13.89 9.21
C LYS A 75 -2.44 12.56 9.68
N LYS A 76 -2.17 12.40 10.97
CA LYS A 76 -1.58 11.17 11.50
C LYS A 76 -2.50 9.96 11.36
N LEU A 77 -3.80 10.12 11.62
CA LEU A 77 -4.80 9.04 11.53
C LEU A 77 -5.06 8.61 10.10
N PHE A 78 -5.10 9.55 9.14
CA PHE A 78 -5.40 9.24 7.74
C PHE A 78 -4.15 9.02 6.87
N LEU A 79 -2.97 9.45 7.30
CA LEU A 79 -1.68 9.16 6.62
C LEU A 79 -0.91 8.02 7.28
N SER A 80 -1.41 7.44 8.38
CA SER A 80 -0.89 6.18 8.94
C SER A 80 -1.14 5.06 7.94
N ARG A 81 -0.20 4.86 7.02
CA ARG A 81 -0.23 3.79 6.03
C ARG A 81 -0.01 2.45 6.72
N SER A 82 -1.07 1.86 7.27
CA SER A 82 -1.04 0.46 7.69
C SER A 82 -0.82 -0.47 6.48
N ASN A 83 -1.07 0.01 5.25
CA ASN A 83 -0.97 -0.77 4.02
C ASN A 83 -0.41 0.05 2.83
N PRO A 84 0.80 0.65 2.94
CA PRO A 84 1.29 1.65 2.00
C PRO A 84 1.37 1.14 0.55
N PHE A 85 1.81 -0.11 0.37
CA PHE A 85 1.92 -0.72 -0.96
C PHE A 85 0.57 -1.20 -1.50
N GLY A 86 -0.38 -1.54 -0.62
CA GLY A 86 -1.76 -1.84 -1.01
C GLY A 86 -2.49 -0.61 -1.52
N ASP A 87 -2.29 0.55 -0.87
CA ASP A 87 -2.86 1.82 -1.29
C ASP A 87 -2.28 2.26 -2.65
N ILE A 88 -0.94 2.21 -2.80
CA ILE A 88 -0.26 2.48 -4.09
C ILE A 88 -0.79 1.57 -5.19
N LYS A 89 -1.05 0.28 -4.89
CA LYS A 89 -1.62 -0.66 -5.84
C LYS A 89 -3.06 -0.29 -6.22
N ALA A 90 -3.87 0.16 -5.27
CA ALA A 90 -5.26 0.58 -5.51
C ALA A 90 -5.35 1.86 -6.36
N ASP A 91 -4.40 2.79 -6.17
CA ASP A 91 -4.27 4.02 -6.97
C ASP A 91 -3.86 3.76 -8.43
N GLY A 92 -3.39 2.54 -8.73
CA GLY A 92 -3.23 2.03 -10.08
C GLY A 92 -1.83 2.20 -10.68
N PRO A 93 -1.66 1.89 -11.98
CA PRO A 93 -0.35 1.75 -12.61
C PRO A 93 0.55 2.98 -12.56
N ALA A 94 -0.03 4.19 -12.63
CA ALA A 94 0.74 5.43 -12.56
C ALA A 94 1.38 5.63 -11.18
N ALA A 95 0.63 5.38 -10.10
CA ALA A 95 1.14 5.46 -8.73
C ALA A 95 2.21 4.40 -8.47
N ILE A 96 2.02 3.18 -8.98
CA ILE A 96 3.04 2.11 -8.92
C ILE A 96 4.32 2.56 -9.62
N ALA A 97 4.23 3.09 -10.85
CA ALA A 97 5.39 3.54 -11.61
C ALA A 97 6.15 4.67 -10.89
N THR A 98 5.45 5.67 -10.35
CA THR A 98 6.06 6.73 -9.55
C THR A 98 6.71 6.18 -8.28
N ALA A 99 6.07 5.22 -7.59
CA ALA A 99 6.64 4.61 -6.39
C ALA A 99 7.93 3.84 -6.70
N LEU A 100 7.96 3.05 -7.80
CA LEU A 100 9.17 2.37 -8.25
C LEU A 100 10.28 3.37 -8.59
N SER A 101 9.98 4.43 -9.34
CA SER A 101 10.96 5.46 -9.70
C SER A 101 11.54 6.18 -8.47
N ASN A 102 10.70 6.55 -7.51
CA ASN A 102 11.15 7.22 -6.27
C ASN A 102 12.06 6.33 -5.42
N LEU A 103 11.98 5.01 -5.59
CA LEU A 103 12.80 4.03 -4.87
C LEU A 103 13.97 3.50 -5.71
N HIS A 104 14.15 4.01 -6.94
CA HIS A 104 15.14 3.50 -7.90
C HIS A 104 14.94 2.01 -8.24
N LEU A 105 13.68 1.58 -8.38
CA LEU A 105 13.25 0.21 -8.65
C LEU A 105 12.51 0.07 -9.99
N GLU A 106 12.59 1.07 -10.86
CA GLU A 106 11.92 1.12 -12.17
C GLU A 106 12.26 -0.07 -13.09
N GLU A 107 13.43 -0.71 -12.90
CA GLU A 107 13.89 -1.87 -13.67
C GLU A 107 13.41 -3.23 -13.12
N LEU A 108 12.86 -3.29 -11.90
CA LEU A 108 12.38 -4.56 -11.32
C LEU A 108 11.36 -5.30 -12.20
N PRO A 109 10.38 -4.63 -12.83
CA PRO A 109 9.45 -5.29 -13.75
C PRO A 109 10.16 -5.93 -14.95
N ASN A 110 11.30 -5.38 -15.39
CA ASN A 110 12.08 -5.94 -16.49
C ASN A 110 12.76 -7.24 -16.06
N PHE A 111 13.31 -7.32 -14.85
CA PHE A 111 13.84 -8.59 -14.33
C PHE A 111 12.76 -9.65 -14.17
N ALA A 112 11.56 -9.26 -13.72
CA ALA A 112 10.44 -10.19 -13.61
C ALA A 112 9.94 -10.69 -14.98
N LYS A 113 10.00 -9.84 -16.02
CA LYS A 113 9.53 -10.17 -17.37
C LYS A 113 10.57 -10.94 -18.19
N TYR A 114 11.82 -10.48 -18.20
CA TYR A 114 12.88 -11.00 -19.06
C TYR A 114 13.85 -11.93 -18.34
N GLY A 115 13.71 -12.09 -17.02
CA GLY A 115 14.57 -12.93 -16.20
C GLY A 115 15.85 -12.23 -15.73
N ALA A 116 16.42 -12.76 -14.65
CA ALA A 116 17.77 -12.47 -14.19
C ALA A 116 18.40 -13.80 -13.72
N PRO A 117 19.11 -14.53 -14.59
CA PRO A 117 19.63 -14.11 -15.90
C PRO A 117 18.56 -13.97 -17.00
N MET A 118 18.89 -13.24 -18.07
CA MET A 118 17.99 -12.99 -19.19
C MET A 118 17.58 -14.29 -19.90
N ILE A 119 16.36 -14.33 -20.42
CA ILE A 119 15.87 -15.45 -21.23
C ILE A 119 16.79 -15.67 -22.43
N GLY A 120 17.28 -16.91 -22.57
CA GLY A 120 18.21 -17.32 -23.61
C GLY A 120 19.69 -17.30 -23.20
N GLU A 121 20.01 -16.72 -22.04
CA GLU A 121 21.36 -16.79 -21.48
C GLU A 121 21.74 -18.25 -21.17
N LEU A 122 22.96 -18.60 -21.53
CA LEU A 122 23.56 -19.88 -21.18
C LEU A 122 24.03 -19.84 -19.73
N ILE A 123 23.55 -20.78 -18.92
CA ILE A 123 23.88 -20.85 -17.50
C ILE A 123 24.65 -22.14 -17.25
N GLU A 124 25.87 -21.99 -16.72
CA GLU A 124 26.64 -23.11 -16.21
C GLU A 124 25.98 -23.68 -14.96
N TRP A 125 25.75 -24.99 -14.95
CA TRP A 125 24.98 -25.64 -13.90
C TRP A 125 25.68 -26.90 -13.39
N PRO A 126 25.94 -27.04 -12.07
CA PRO A 126 26.79 -28.10 -11.52
C PRO A 126 26.05 -29.39 -11.16
N SER A 127 24.75 -29.50 -11.43
CA SER A 127 23.93 -30.67 -11.08
C SER A 127 23.25 -31.28 -12.30
N ASP A 128 22.95 -32.57 -12.22
CA ASP A 128 22.12 -33.32 -13.16
C ASP A 128 20.62 -33.01 -13.05
N LYS A 129 20.19 -32.38 -11.94
CA LYS A 129 18.82 -31.89 -11.72
C LYS A 129 18.73 -30.40 -12.00
N MET A 130 17.71 -29.94 -12.69
CA MET A 130 17.48 -28.53 -12.96
C MET A 130 17.20 -27.73 -11.69
N PRO A 131 17.47 -26.41 -11.66
CA PRO A 131 17.21 -25.57 -10.50
C PRO A 131 15.76 -25.68 -9.96
N ASN A 132 14.76 -25.69 -10.84
CA ASN A 132 13.34 -25.80 -10.46
C ASN A 132 12.93 -27.20 -9.95
N GLU A 133 13.77 -28.23 -10.16
CA GLU A 133 13.57 -29.55 -9.55
C GLU A 133 14.15 -29.62 -8.13
N ILE A 134 15.09 -28.74 -7.80
CA ILE A 134 15.73 -28.64 -6.47
C ILE A 134 15.01 -27.62 -5.58
N TYR A 135 14.60 -26.48 -6.16
CA TYR A 135 13.98 -25.35 -5.48
C TYR A 135 12.51 -25.22 -5.89
N PRO A 136 11.55 -25.80 -5.14
CA PRO A 136 10.16 -25.90 -5.57
C PRO A 136 9.40 -24.55 -5.58
N ASP A 137 9.92 -23.55 -4.89
CA ASP A 137 9.39 -22.18 -4.86
C ASP A 137 9.89 -21.32 -6.03
N MET A 138 10.90 -21.79 -6.77
CA MET A 138 11.43 -21.14 -7.95
C MET A 138 10.36 -20.97 -9.03
N LYS A 139 10.23 -19.75 -9.54
CA LYS A 139 9.28 -19.41 -10.61
C LYS A 139 9.91 -19.39 -12.00
N MET A 140 11.24 -19.44 -12.06
CA MET A 140 11.97 -19.59 -13.32
C MET A 140 11.92 -21.04 -13.77
N GLU A 141 11.81 -21.23 -15.09
CA GLU A 141 11.91 -22.54 -15.73
C GLU A 141 13.16 -22.57 -16.58
N PHE A 142 13.89 -23.69 -16.52
CA PHE A 142 15.13 -23.90 -17.25
C PHE A 142 14.92 -24.99 -18.28
N ILE A 143 15.64 -24.88 -19.40
CA ILE A 143 15.68 -25.91 -20.44
C ILE A 143 17.15 -26.29 -20.69
N PRO A 144 17.46 -27.57 -20.95
CA PRO A 144 18.82 -27.95 -21.33
C PRO A 144 19.18 -27.29 -22.66
N TYR A 145 20.41 -26.87 -22.87
CA TYR A 145 20.81 -26.24 -24.13
C TYR A 145 21.43 -27.26 -25.10
N ILE A 146 20.59 -28.13 -25.68
CA ILE A 146 21.03 -29.30 -26.46
C ILE A 146 20.51 -29.29 -27.91
N GLY A 147 20.26 -28.09 -28.47
CA GLY A 147 19.82 -27.93 -29.87
C GLY A 147 18.40 -28.42 -30.17
N GLN A 148 17.58 -28.66 -29.15
CA GLN A 148 16.23 -29.19 -29.31
C GLN A 148 15.20 -28.14 -29.73
N SER A 149 14.09 -28.60 -30.30
CA SER A 149 12.89 -27.79 -30.50
C SER A 149 12.21 -27.43 -29.17
N PHE A 150 11.46 -26.33 -29.13
CA PHE A 150 10.67 -25.94 -27.97
C PHE A 150 9.26 -25.43 -28.35
N ASP A 151 8.35 -25.44 -27.38
CA ASP A 151 6.97 -24.97 -27.57
C ASP A 151 6.89 -23.42 -27.49
N PRO A 152 6.49 -22.73 -28.57
CA PRO A 152 6.39 -21.26 -28.58
C PRO A 152 5.25 -20.72 -27.72
N VAL A 153 4.20 -21.52 -27.46
CA VAL A 153 3.09 -21.11 -26.61
C VAL A 153 3.55 -21.09 -25.15
N LYS A 154 4.35 -22.09 -24.77
CA LYS A 154 4.96 -22.16 -23.44
C LYS A 154 6.09 -21.15 -23.25
N TYR A 155 6.93 -20.96 -24.26
CA TYR A 155 8.12 -20.08 -24.19
C TYR A 155 8.10 -18.95 -25.25
N PRO A 156 7.15 -18.01 -25.17
CA PRO A 156 6.98 -16.97 -26.20
C PRO A 156 8.16 -15.98 -26.27
N LEU A 157 8.79 -15.69 -25.13
CA LEU A 157 9.97 -14.82 -25.10
C LEU A 157 11.21 -15.52 -25.68
N LEU A 158 11.36 -16.84 -25.45
CA LEU A 158 12.41 -17.62 -26.11
C LEU A 158 12.16 -17.73 -27.62
N ALA A 159 10.89 -17.86 -28.05
CA ALA A 159 10.51 -17.84 -29.47
C ALA A 159 10.84 -16.49 -30.15
N THR A 160 10.82 -15.40 -29.39
CA THR A 160 11.27 -14.09 -29.89
C THR A 160 12.77 -14.08 -30.16
N LEU A 161 13.57 -14.73 -29.31
CA LEU A 161 15.02 -14.87 -29.49
C LEU A 161 15.40 -15.90 -30.55
N HIS A 162 14.66 -17.01 -30.63
CA HIS A 162 14.87 -18.11 -31.56
C HIS A 162 13.60 -18.38 -32.39
N PRO A 163 13.35 -17.61 -33.47
CA PRO A 163 12.11 -17.70 -34.26
C PRO A 163 11.91 -19.03 -35.00
N ASN A 164 12.99 -19.80 -35.20
CA ASN A 164 12.94 -21.16 -35.77
C ASN A 164 12.46 -22.21 -34.77
N LEU A 165 12.14 -21.81 -33.54
CA LEU A 165 11.63 -22.67 -32.46
C LEU A 165 12.58 -23.81 -32.07
N HIS A 166 13.88 -23.61 -32.33
CA HIS A 166 14.95 -24.53 -31.97
C HIS A 166 16.07 -23.76 -31.29
N LEU A 167 16.69 -24.37 -30.28
CA LEU A 167 17.95 -23.85 -29.78
C LEU A 167 19.03 -23.98 -30.87
N PRO A 168 19.90 -22.97 -31.04
CA PRO A 168 20.77 -22.86 -32.21
C PRO A 168 21.87 -23.91 -32.26
N VAL A 169 22.28 -24.47 -31.13
CA VAL A 169 23.36 -25.46 -31.04
C VAL A 169 23.20 -26.34 -29.80
N ASP A 170 23.82 -27.52 -29.83
CA ASP A 170 24.04 -28.36 -28.64
C ASP A 170 25.31 -27.90 -27.92
N MET A 171 25.17 -27.39 -26.70
CA MET A 171 26.29 -26.83 -25.93
C MET A 171 27.08 -27.88 -25.12
N ARG A 172 26.72 -29.16 -25.19
CA ARG A 172 27.49 -30.21 -24.53
C ARG A 172 28.91 -30.27 -25.11
N ALA A 173 29.91 -30.20 -24.23
CA ALA A 173 31.33 -30.15 -24.58
C ALA A 173 31.75 -28.96 -25.48
N ASN A 174 30.91 -27.92 -25.57
CA ASN A 174 31.24 -26.66 -26.23
C ASN A 174 31.52 -25.55 -25.21
N VAL A 175 32.24 -24.52 -25.63
CA VAL A 175 32.50 -23.31 -24.84
C VAL A 175 31.89 -22.09 -25.51
N VAL A 176 31.39 -21.15 -24.71
CA VAL A 176 30.88 -19.89 -25.21
C VAL A 176 32.01 -18.97 -25.65
N ARG A 177 31.83 -18.28 -26.78
CA ARG A 177 32.67 -17.14 -27.20
C ARG A 177 31.90 -15.86 -26.92
N GLY A 178 32.55 -14.89 -26.29
CA GLY A 178 31.97 -13.56 -26.11
C GLY A 178 31.66 -12.90 -27.46
N TRP A 179 30.50 -12.25 -27.55
CA TRP A 179 30.13 -11.50 -28.74
C TRP A 179 31.09 -10.34 -28.97
N ASP A 180 31.68 -10.27 -30.17
CA ASP A 180 32.68 -9.27 -30.55
C ASP A 180 32.36 -8.56 -31.86
N TRP A 181 31.09 -8.58 -32.27
CA TRP A 181 30.58 -7.94 -33.49
C TRP A 181 31.05 -8.53 -34.82
N GLY A 182 31.76 -9.67 -34.81
CA GLY A 182 32.25 -10.36 -35.99
C GLY A 182 33.76 -10.35 -36.10
#